data_AF-A0A815N7Z4-F1
#
_entry.id   AF-A0A815N7Z4-F1
#
_cell.length_a   1.000
_cell.length_b   1.000
_cell.length_c   1.000
_cell.angle_alpha   90.00
_cell.angle_beta   90.00
_cell.angle_gamma   90.00
#
_symmetry.space_group_name_H-M   'P 1'
#
loop_
_entity.id
_entity.type
_entity.pdbx_description
1 polymer ?
#
loop_
_entity_poly.entity_id
_entity_poly.type
_entity_poly.pdbx_seq_one_letter_code
_entity_poly.pdbx_strand_id
1 'polypeptide(L)' 'MGIVSARSNESNQFPNYVYRILMEPPPQPFPPIFPPSLSDINDGFIHLSTANQL' A
#
# COMPACT_ATOMS: atom_id res chain seq x y z
N MET A 1 -14.99 31.17 -21.18
CA MET A 1 -15.53 30.38 -20.06
C MET A 1 -14.95 28.97 -20.21
N GLY A 2 -14.23 28.49 -19.19
CA GLY A 2 -13.16 27.50 -19.34
C GLY A 2 -13.60 26.09 -19.71
N ILE A 3 -12.87 25.48 -20.64
CA ILE A 3 -12.88 24.05 -20.93
C ILE A 3 -12.24 23.31 -19.76
N VAL A 4 -12.96 22.37 -19.15
CA VAL A 4 -12.36 21.40 -18.23
C VAL A 4 -11.52 20.44 -19.08
N SER A 5 -10.20 20.67 -19.07
CA SER A 5 -9.24 19.79 -19.72
C SER A 5 -9.13 18.53 -18.87
N ALA A 6 -9.78 17.44 -19.31
CA ALA A 6 -9.62 16.12 -18.73
C ALA A 6 -8.13 15.73 -18.84
N ARG A 7 -7.47 15.66 -17.69
CA ARG A 7 -6.03 15.42 -17.58
C ARG A 7 -5.75 13.95 -17.87
N SER A 8 -4.87 13.77 -18.86
CA SER A 8 -4.03 12.61 -19.19
C SER A 8 -4.46 11.21 -18.75
N ASN A 9 -4.63 10.38 -19.77
CA ASN A 9 -4.37 8.95 -19.81
C ASN A 9 -2.99 8.61 -19.19
N GLU A 10 -2.92 8.22 -17.91
CA GLU A 10 -1.67 7.87 -17.21
C GLU A 10 -1.57 6.34 -17.12
N SER A 11 -0.87 5.74 -18.09
CA SER A 11 -0.57 4.31 -18.09
C SER A 11 0.30 3.96 -16.87
N ASN A 12 -0.29 3.21 -15.93
CA ASN A 12 0.32 2.63 -14.72
C ASN A 12 0.43 3.55 -13.49
N GLN A 13 -0.71 3.89 -12.88
CA GLN A 13 -0.77 4.67 -11.63
C GLN A 13 -0.49 3.86 -10.34
N PHE A 14 -0.18 2.56 -10.44
CA PHE A 14 0.09 1.73 -9.27
C PHE A 14 1.59 1.61 -9.00
N PRO A 15 2.01 1.72 -7.73
CA PRO A 15 3.40 1.49 -7.37
C PRO A 15 3.80 0.04 -7.63
N ASN A 16 5.00 -0.17 -8.17
CA ASN A 16 5.55 -1.51 -8.41
C ASN A 16 5.78 -2.28 -7.09
N TYR A 17 6.05 -1.55 -6.01
CA TYR A 17 6.31 -2.10 -4.69
C TYR A 17 5.57 -1.30 -3.63
N VAL A 18 4.97 -2.04 -2.71
CA VAL A 18 4.36 -1.53 -1.50
C VAL A 18 4.94 -2.29 -0.32
N TYR A 19 5.16 -1.58 0.77
CA TYR A 19 5.82 -2.08 1.96
C TYR A 19 4.88 -1.98 3.13
N ARG A 20 4.99 -2.95 4.03
CA ARG A 20 4.34 -2.91 5.34
C ARG A 20 5.42 -2.73 6.40
N ILE A 21 5.22 -1.76 7.28
CA ILE A 21 6.14 -1.51 8.40
C ILE A 21 5.75 -2.44 9.55
N LEU A 22 6.72 -3.20 10.05
CA LEU A 22 6.54 -4.10 11.19
C LEU A 22 7.44 -3.64 12.34
N MET A 23 6.93 -3.69 13.56
CA MET A 23 7.70 -3.37 14.77
C MET A 23 8.67 -4.49 15.15
N GLU A 24 8.36 -5.73 14.76
CA GLU A 24 9.15 -6.93 15.01
C GLU A 24 9.53 -7.60 13.68
N PRO A 25 10.68 -8.28 13.61
CA PRO A 25 11.08 -9.00 12.42
C PRO A 25 10.08 -10.12 12.09
N PRO A 26 9.79 -10.38 10.81
CA PRO A 26 8.89 -11.47 10.43
C PRO A 26 9.49 -12.83 10.82
N PRO A 27 8.63 -13.80 11.19
CA PRO A 27 9.10 -15.15 11.52
C PRO A 27 9.76 -15.82 10.31
N GLN A 28 10.74 -16.69 10.57
CA GLN A 28 11.40 -17.51 9.55
C GLN A 28 10.96 -18.97 9.64
N PRO A 29 10.68 -19.64 8.50
CA PRO A 29 10.69 -19.11 7.13
C PRO A 29 9.57 -18.09 6.88
N PHE A 30 9.74 -17.24 5.87
CA PHE A 30 8.72 -16.24 5.52
C PHE A 30 7.37 -16.92 5.27
N PRO A 31 6.30 -16.49 5.96
CA PRO A 31 5.00 -17.09 5.76
C PRO A 31 4.46 -16.69 4.37
N PRO A 32 3.73 -17.59 3.68
CA PRO A 32 3.11 -17.28 2.39
C PRO A 32 2.00 -16.22 2.53
N ILE A 33 1.42 -16.08 3.73
CA ILE A 33 0.38 -15.10 4.05
C ILE A 33 0.75 -14.46 5.38
N PHE A 34 0.85 -13.13 5.40
CA PHE A 34 1.09 -12.38 6.62
C PHE A 34 -0.24 -11.89 7.21
N PRO A 35 -0.55 -12.16 8.50
CA PRO A 35 -1.84 -11.82 9.08
C PRO A 35 -2.08 -10.30 9.13
N PRO A 36 -3.34 -9.84 9.06
CA PRO A 36 -3.69 -8.44 9.28
C PRO A 36 -3.44 -8.05 10.76
N SER A 37 -3.07 -6.79 10.99
CA SER A 37 -2.91 -6.27 12.36
C SER A 37 -4.28 -5.91 12.94
N LEU A 38 -4.33 -5.63 14.25
CA LEU A 38 -5.55 -5.15 14.89
C LEU A 38 -6.07 -3.85 14.27
N SER A 39 -5.19 -2.92 13.86
CA SER A 39 -5.62 -1.69 13.17
C SER A 39 -6.22 -2.02 11.80
N ASP A 40 -5.55 -2.88 11.02
CA ASP A 40 -6.05 -3.27 9.69
C ASP A 40 -7.44 -3.92 9.76
N ILE A 41 -7.72 -4.69 10.83
CA ILE A 41 -9.03 -5.29 11.08
C ILE A 41 -10.06 -4.21 11.43
N ASN A 42 -9.71 -3.27 12.30
CA ASN A 42 -10.61 -2.19 12.73
C ASN A 42 -10.96 -1.24 11.58
N ASP A 43 -9.97 -0.93 10.74
CA ASP A 43 -10.10 -0.01 9.62
C ASP A 43 -10.71 -0.69 8.38
N GLY A 44 -10.62 -2.02 8.29
CA GLY A 44 -11.16 -2.83 7.19
C GLY A 44 -10.27 -2.89 5.94
N PHE A 45 -9.03 -2.39 6.02
CA PHE A 45 -8.04 -2.43 4.95
C PHE A 45 -6.61 -2.57 5.50
N ILE A 46 -5.69 -3.06 4.67
CA ILE A 46 -4.28 -3.22 5.06
C ILE A 46 -3.52 -1.91 4.80
N HIS A 47 -2.85 -1.40 5.83
CA HIS A 47 -1.99 -0.22 5.71
C HIS A 47 -0.67 -0.59 5.02
N LEU A 48 -0.46 0.00 3.85
CA LEU A 48 0.74 -0.19 3.03
C LEU A 48 1.30 1.19 2.62
N SER A 49 2.62 1.27 2.55
CA SER A 49 3.35 2.48 2.15
C SER A 49 4.17 2.24 0.89
N THR A 50 4.39 3.28 0.08
CA THR A 50 5.43 3.25 -0.95
C THR A 50 6.79 3.63 -0.36
N ALA A 51 7.88 3.35 -1.08
CA ALA A 51 9.24 3.71 -0.62
C ALA A 51 9.42 5.20 -0.31
N ASN A 52 8.66 6.09 -0.97
CA ASN A 52 8.71 7.54 -0.79
C ASN A 52 7.81 8.07 0.35
N GLN A 53 7.01 7.21 0.98
CA GLN A 53 6.09 7.55 2.08
C GLN A 53 6.53 7.00 3.43
N LEU A 54 7.70 6.37 3.48
CA LEU A 54 8.36 5.93 4.72
C LEU A 54 8.88 7.14 5.50
#